data_AF-A0A376F6K8-F1
#
_entry.id   AF-A0A376F6K8-F1
#
_cell.length_a   1.000
_cell.length_b   1.000
_cell.length_c   1.000
_cell.angle_alpha   90.00
_cell.angle_beta   90.00
_cell.angle_gamma   90.00
#
_symmetry.space_group_name_H-M   'P 1'
#
loop_
_entity.id
_entity.type
_entity.pdbx_description
1 polymer ?
#
loop_
_entity_poly.entity_id
_entity_poly.type
_entity_poly.pdbx_seq_one_letter_code
_entity_poly.pdbx_strand_id
1 'polypeptide(L)' 'MSPAAERVMARADALAAISETPDALTRVYLSTQHLQANQLVGQWMSQGGNDRLAGQRGQHLWTL' A
#
# COMPACT_ATOMS: atom_id res chain seq x y z
N MET A 1 -15.34 -13.19 -12.72
CA MET A 1 -15.22 -12.07 -11.76
C MET A 1 -15.20 -10.77 -12.56
N SER A 2 -15.48 -9.60 -11.98
CA SER A 2 -15.26 -8.35 -12.74
C SER A 2 -13.78 -7.96 -12.72
N PRO A 3 -13.23 -7.31 -13.77
CA PRO A 3 -11.83 -6.87 -13.78
C PRO A 3 -11.47 -5.92 -12.62
N ALA A 4 -12.45 -5.18 -12.11
CA ALA A 4 -12.26 -4.35 -10.92
C ALA A 4 -12.10 -5.18 -9.64
N ALA A 5 -12.91 -6.23 -9.48
CA ALA A 5 -12.79 -7.15 -8.35
C ALA A 5 -11.44 -7.88 -8.36
N GLU A 6 -10.96 -8.33 -9.53
CA GLU A 6 -9.65 -8.96 -9.68
C GLU A 6 -8.50 -8.04 -9.25
N ARG A 7 -8.55 -6.76 -9.65
CA ARG A 7 -7.55 -5.77 -9.21
C ARG A 7 -7.58 -5.53 -7.71
N VAL A 8 -8.75 -5.52 -7.08
CA VAL A 8 -8.87 -5.36 -5.63
C VAL A 8 -8.27 -6.56 -4.91
N MET A 9 -8.61 -7.79 -5.34
CA MET A 9 -8.07 -9.00 -4.74
C MET A 9 -6.54 -9.08 -4.89
N ALA A 10 -6.00 -8.81 -6.08
CA ALA A 10 -4.55 -8.82 -6.30
C ALA A 10 -3.81 -7.79 -5.43
N ARG A 11 -4.40 -6.62 -5.18
CA ARG A 11 -3.82 -5.61 -4.28
C ARG A 11 -3.90 -6.03 -2.82
N ALA A 12 -4.96 -6.71 -2.40
CA ALA A 12 -5.08 -7.27 -1.06
C ALA A 12 -3.98 -8.32 -0.82
N ASP A 13 -3.75 -9.23 -1.78
CA ASP A 13 -2.69 -10.24 -1.69
C ASP A 13 -1.29 -9.59 -1.59
N ALA A 14 -1.03 -8.59 -2.43
CA ALA A 14 0.23 -7.86 -2.39
C ALA A 14 0.49 -7.15 -1.05
N LEU A 15 -0.55 -6.60 -0.41
CA LEU A 15 -0.43 -6.00 0.93
C LEU A 15 -0.33 -7.03 2.05
N ALA A 16 -0.98 -8.18 1.92
CA ALA A 16 -0.91 -9.27 2.89
C ALA A 16 0.49 -9.89 2.94
N ALA A 17 1.18 -9.98 1.80
CA ALA A 17 2.56 -10.43 1.72
C ALA A 17 3.55 -9.52 2.49
N ILE A 18 3.14 -8.28 2.80
CA ILE A 18 3.89 -7.32 3.63
C ILE A 18 3.37 -7.40 5.08
N SER A 19 3.48 -8.59 5.65
CA SER A 19 3.18 -8.86 7.06
C SER A 19 4.44 -9.35 7.77
N GLU A 20 4.57 -8.99 9.04
CA GLU A 20 5.70 -9.41 9.87
C GLU A 20 5.66 -10.91 10.16
N THR A 21 4.48 -11.44 10.45
CA THR A 21 4.26 -12.86 10.73
C THR A 21 3.66 -13.53 9.49
N PRO A 22 4.31 -14.59 8.95
CA PRO A 22 3.69 -15.42 7.92
C PRO A 22 2.32 -15.94 8.36
N ASP A 23 1.37 -16.00 7.44
CA ASP A 23 -0.01 -16.47 7.68
C ASP A 23 -0.87 -15.61 8.64
N ALA A 24 -0.38 -14.44 9.07
CA ALA A 24 -1.14 -13.47 9.84
C ALA A 24 -1.00 -12.05 9.27
N LEU A 25 -2.02 -11.21 9.46
CA LEU A 25 -2.00 -9.81 9.01
C LEU A 25 -1.45 -8.92 10.12
N THR A 26 -0.14 -8.98 10.34
CA THR A 26 0.54 -8.18 11.37
C THR A 26 1.41 -7.09 10.74
N ARG A 27 1.02 -5.84 10.96
CA ARG A 27 1.79 -4.66 10.53
C ARG A 27 1.60 -3.53 11.55
N VAL A 28 2.61 -3.36 12.41
CA VAL A 28 2.58 -2.32 13.45
C VAL A 28 3.09 -0.98 12.92
N TYR A 29 2.63 0.13 13.50
CA TYR A 29 3.00 1.47 13.10
C TYR A 29 4.53 1.69 13.19
N LEU A 30 5.10 2.38 12.20
CA LEU A 30 6.55 2.62 12.03
C LEU A 30 7.44 1.37 11.85
N SER A 31 6.86 0.18 11.63
CA SER A 31 7.63 -1.01 11.26
C SER A 31 8.16 -0.93 9.81
N THR A 32 9.13 -1.77 9.50
CA THR A 32 9.60 -1.93 8.10
C THR A 32 8.47 -2.34 7.17
N GLN A 33 7.56 -3.20 7.63
CA GLN A 33 6.37 -3.63 6.89
C GLN A 33 5.40 -2.47 6.67
N HIS A 34 5.21 -1.59 7.65
CA HIS A 34 4.43 -0.36 7.50
C HIS A 34 5.00 0.53 6.39
N LEU A 35 6.31 0.78 6.44
CA LEU A 35 7.01 1.56 5.42
C LEU A 35 6.85 0.94 4.02
N GLN A 36 7.08 -0.36 3.88
CA GLN A 36 6.96 -1.09 2.61
C GLN A 36 5.53 -1.05 2.05
N ALA A 37 4.52 -1.24 2.90
CA ALA A 37 3.13 -1.16 2.49
C ALA A 37 2.76 0.24 1.99
N ASN A 38 3.22 1.29 2.68
CA ASN A 38 2.95 2.66 2.26
C ASN A 38 3.66 3.02 0.94
N GLN A 39 4.89 2.53 0.72
CA GLN A 39 5.59 2.69 -0.56
C GLN A 39 4.81 2.03 -1.70
N LEU A 40 4.32 0.81 -1.51
CA LEU A 40 3.53 0.08 -2.51
C LEU A 40 2.22 0.82 -2.85
N VAL A 41 1.51 1.30 -1.84
CA VAL A 41 0.28 2.09 -2.05
C VAL A 41 0.60 3.42 -2.73
N GLY A 42 1.68 4.08 -2.36
CA GLY A 42 2.17 5.30 -3.02
C GLY A 42 2.40 5.09 -4.52
N GLN A 43 3.01 3.97 -4.91
CA GLN A 43 3.22 3.60 -6.32
C GLN A 43 1.90 3.35 -7.06
N TRP A 44 0.89 2.75 -6.43
CA TRP A 44 -0.41 2.56 -7.06
C TRP A 44 -1.17 3.87 -7.24
N MET A 45 -1.04 4.79 -6.28
CA MET A 45 -1.67 6.11 -6.36
C MET A 45 -1.07 6.96 -7.48
N SER A 46 0.25 6.89 -7.69
CA SER A 46 0.91 7.60 -8.80
C SER A 46 0.52 7.04 -10.17
N GLN A 47 0.26 5.74 -10.27
CA GLN A 47 -0.21 5.08 -11.51
C GLN A 47 -1.71 5.30 -11.78
N GLY A 48 -2.50 5.60 -10.75
CA GLY A 48 -3.97 5.66 -10.81
C GLY A 48 -4.58 7.05 -11.06
N GLY A 49 -3.77 8.11 -11.21
CA GLY A 49 -4.25 9.46 -11.52
C GLY A 49 -4.88 10.23 -10.35
N ASN A 50 -4.62 9.83 -9.09
CA ASN A 50 -5.09 10.58 -7.91
C ASN A 50 -4.07 11.63 -7.48
N ASP A 51 -3.92 12.68 -8.30
CA ASP A 51 -3.00 13.81 -8.09
C ASP A 51 -3.47 14.81 -7.01
N ARG A 52 -4.51 14.48 -6.23
CA ARG A 52 -5.16 15.47 -5.36
C ARG A 52 -4.56 15.58 -3.95
N LEU A 53 -3.70 14.64 -3.56
CA LEU A 53 -2.90 14.69 -2.31
C LEU A 53 -1.39 14.46 -2.54
N ALA A 54 -0.96 14.27 -3.79
CA ALA A 54 0.41 13.94 -4.17
C ALA A 54 1.35 15.17 -4.28
N GLY A 55 0.99 16.29 -3.67
CA GLY A 55 1.96 17.37 -3.45
C GLY A 55 3.13 16.85 -2.60
N GLN A 56 4.36 17.31 -2.89
CA GLN A 56 5.63 16.91 -2.25
C GLN A 56 5.60 16.73 -0.72
N ARG A 57 4.65 17.36 -0.02
CA ARG A 57 4.45 17.27 1.43
C ARG A 57 3.70 16.01 1.91
N GLY A 58 2.82 15.44 1.09
CA GLY A 58 2.13 14.19 1.41
C GLY A 58 3.09 13.00 1.37
N GLN A 59 3.98 12.97 0.38
CA GLN A 59 4.91 11.86 0.12
C GLN A 59 5.76 11.51 1.36
N HIS A 60 6.18 12.51 2.13
CA HIS A 60 6.94 12.31 3.38
C HIS A 60 6.10 11.81 4.55
N LEU A 61 4.81 12.15 4.61
CA LEU A 61 3.88 11.69 5.66
C LEU A 61 3.44 10.23 5.45
N TRP A 62 3.43 9.75 4.21
CA TRP A 62 3.13 8.34 3.91
C TRP A 62 4.38 7.44 4.08
N THR A 63 5.60 7.96 4.09
CA THR A 63 6.83 7.17 4.26
C THR A 63 7.30 7.03 5.72
N LEU A 64 6.51 7.42 6.71
CA LEU A 64 6.78 7.18 8.14
C LEU A 64 5.80 6.10 8.65
#